data_AF-A0AB39X270-F1
#
_entry.id   AF-A0AB39X270-F1
#
_cell.length_a   1.000
_cell.length_b   1.000
_cell.length_c   1.000
_cell.angle_alpha   90.00
_cell.angle_beta   90.00
_cell.angle_gamma   90.00
#
_symmetry.space_group_name_H-M   'P 1'
#
loop_
_entity.id
_entity.type
_entity.pdbx_description
1 polymer ?
#
loop_
_entity_poly.entity_id
_entity_poly.type
_entity_poly.pdbx_seq_one_letter_code
_entity_poly.pdbx_strand_id
1 'polypeptide(L)'
;MALHHPVYENPDVLRLKESGQKIFNPRTRGELKAELLDRPAFTAQEMTFASSQKKIVITGEFDDFGSTAYRAVAFTLDINIQSGIYLFKKDEHGPIQSMSYIECVEVDGRQVYHLNQADVGTLHLSVVESCYSARLFTMEGLDHNGNSMEMCGDFSISPPHASF
;
A
#
# COMPACT_ATOMS: atom_id res chain seq x y z
N MET A 1 13.64 -6.31 -31.47
CA MET A 1 13.31 -7.61 -30.84
C MET A 1 13.32 -7.38 -29.35
N ALA A 2 12.15 -7.40 -28.70
CA ALA A 2 12.05 -7.20 -27.25
C ALA A 2 12.34 -8.52 -26.53
N LEU A 3 13.28 -8.50 -25.58
CA LEU A 3 13.56 -9.62 -24.70
C LEU A 3 12.36 -9.81 -23.75
N HIS A 4 11.60 -10.89 -23.95
CA HIS A 4 10.57 -11.31 -23.01
C HIS A 4 11.22 -11.87 -21.74
N HIS A 5 10.95 -11.24 -20.60
CA HIS A 5 11.27 -11.80 -19.29
C HIS A 5 10.13 -12.75 -18.88
N PRO A 6 10.41 -14.02 -18.52
CA PRO A 6 9.40 -15.08 -18.44
C PRO A 6 8.47 -15.04 -17.21
N VAL A 7 8.33 -13.88 -16.53
CA VAL A 7 7.67 -13.81 -15.21
C VAL A 7 6.52 -12.80 -15.14
N TYR A 8 6.29 -12.00 -16.18
CA TYR A 8 5.22 -11.01 -16.17
C TYR A 8 4.22 -11.27 -17.31
N GLU A 9 3.23 -12.10 -17.02
CA GLU A 9 1.95 -12.09 -17.74
C GLU A 9 1.00 -11.12 -17.04
N ASN A 10 0.36 -10.29 -17.86
CA ASN A 10 -0.89 -9.55 -17.69
C ASN A 10 -1.36 -9.22 -16.24
N PRO A 11 -1.43 -7.93 -15.84
CA PRO A 11 -1.83 -7.51 -14.48
C PRO A 11 -3.29 -7.82 -14.09
N ASP A 12 -4.14 -8.25 -15.04
CA ASP A 12 -5.57 -8.48 -14.80
C ASP A 12 -5.92 -9.90 -14.31
N VAL A 13 -4.93 -10.78 -14.07
CA VAL A 13 -5.17 -12.13 -13.54
C VAL A 13 -4.20 -12.42 -12.38
N LEU A 14 -4.63 -12.10 -11.16
CA LEU A 14 -3.91 -12.44 -9.93
C LEU A 14 -4.01 -13.95 -9.67
N ARG A 15 -3.04 -14.71 -10.18
CA ARG A 15 -2.90 -16.14 -9.89
C ARG A 15 -2.30 -16.34 -8.49
N LEU A 16 -2.87 -17.28 -7.71
CA LEU A 16 -2.24 -17.75 -6.46
C LEU A 16 -0.82 -18.24 -6.78
N LYS A 17 0.18 -17.68 -6.10
CA LYS A 17 1.57 -18.15 -6.19
C LYS A 17 1.68 -19.53 -5.51
N GLU A 18 2.24 -20.49 -6.24
CA GLU A 18 2.65 -21.78 -5.71
C GLU A 18 3.73 -21.61 -4.63
N SER A 19 3.62 -22.44 -3.60
CA SER A 19 4.47 -22.47 -2.43
C SER A 19 5.88 -22.94 -2.79
N GLY A 20 6.83 -22.01 -2.86
CA GLY A 20 8.25 -22.39 -2.89
C GLY A 20 9.13 -21.57 -3.82
N GLN A 21 9.37 -20.31 -3.48
CA GLN A 21 10.65 -19.66 -3.75
C GLN A 21 10.75 -18.43 -2.86
N LYS A 22 11.62 -18.48 -1.85
CA LYS A 22 12.11 -17.29 -1.16
C LYS A 22 12.94 -16.50 -2.15
N ILE A 23 12.27 -15.67 -2.96
CA ILE A 23 12.92 -14.70 -3.82
C ILE A 23 13.58 -13.67 -2.91
N PHE A 24 14.84 -13.40 -3.17
CA PHE A 24 15.73 -12.54 -2.40
C PHE A 24 15.12 -11.14 -2.23
N ASN A 25 14.48 -10.85 -1.09
CA ASN A 25 14.08 -9.50 -0.71
C ASN A 25 15.23 -8.88 0.09
N PRO A 26 16.03 -7.97 -0.47
CA PRO A 26 16.94 -7.18 0.36
C PRO A 26 16.06 -6.41 1.34
N ARG A 27 16.15 -6.76 2.64
CA ARG A 27 15.17 -6.42 3.67
C ARG A 27 14.86 -4.92 3.70
N THR A 28 13.79 -4.51 3.03
CA THR A 28 13.16 -3.21 3.25
C THR A 28 12.78 -3.16 4.71
N ARG A 29 13.28 -2.16 5.44
CA ARG A 29 12.95 -1.98 6.86
C ARG A 29 11.87 -0.93 6.93
N GLY A 30 10.83 -1.20 7.69
CA GLY A 30 9.78 -0.22 7.91
C GLY A 30 8.77 -0.69 8.92
N GLU A 31 7.95 0.25 9.35
CA GLU A 31 6.78 0.02 10.18
C GLU A 31 5.63 0.82 9.59
N LEU A 32 4.42 0.29 9.67
CA LEU A 32 3.19 1.01 9.39
C LEU A 32 2.16 0.57 10.43
N LYS A 33 1.56 1.56 11.10
CA LYS A 33 0.48 1.36 12.06
C LYS A 33 -0.69 2.26 11.69
N ALA A 34 -1.90 1.74 11.80
CA ALA A 34 -3.09 2.51 11.51
C ALA A 34 -4.25 2.10 12.42
N GLU A 35 -5.06 3.08 12.77
CA GLU A 35 -6.37 2.89 13.38
C GLU A 35 -7.43 3.02 12.30
N LEU A 36 -8.47 2.20 12.42
CA LEU A 36 -9.65 2.23 11.55
C LEU A 36 -10.86 2.34 12.46
N LEU A 37 -11.80 3.23 12.12
CA LEU A 37 -12.90 3.58 13.03
C LEU A 37 -13.74 2.37 13.48
N ASP A 38 -14.10 1.49 12.54
CA ASP A 38 -14.99 0.33 12.77
C ASP A 38 -14.29 -1.03 12.55
N ARG A 39 -12.95 -1.05 12.57
CA ARG A 39 -12.17 -2.27 12.30
C ARG A 39 -11.02 -2.43 13.31
N PRO A 40 -10.49 -3.65 13.49
CA PRO A 40 -9.29 -3.83 14.31
C PRO A 40 -8.12 -3.02 13.78
N ALA A 41 -7.31 -2.49 14.70
CA ALA A 41 -6.08 -1.78 14.36
C ALA A 41 -5.21 -2.60 13.38
N PHE A 42 -4.50 -1.87 12.53
CA PHE A 42 -3.59 -2.41 11.54
C PHE A 42 -2.15 -2.18 12.00
N THR A 43 -1.32 -3.22 11.89
CA THR A 43 0.12 -3.13 12.09
C THR A 43 0.76 -4.02 11.06
N ALA A 44 1.52 -3.45 10.14
CA ALA A 44 2.18 -4.21 9.08
C ALA A 44 3.19 -5.22 9.68
N GLN A 45 3.17 -6.44 9.16
CA GLN A 45 4.17 -7.48 9.43
C GLN A 45 5.32 -7.42 8.40
N GLU A 46 5.00 -7.03 7.17
CA GLU A 46 5.97 -6.79 6.10
C GLU A 46 5.73 -5.42 5.46
N MET A 47 6.82 -4.76 5.08
CA MET A 47 6.80 -3.51 4.33
C MET A 47 7.51 -3.72 3.00
N THR A 48 6.87 -3.32 1.90
CA THR A 48 7.45 -3.35 0.57
C THR A 48 7.59 -1.94 0.00
N PHE A 49 8.67 -1.74 -0.75
CA PHE A 49 8.96 -0.52 -1.46
C PHE A 49 9.27 -0.86 -2.92
N ALA A 50 8.54 -0.27 -3.85
CA ALA A 50 8.82 -0.38 -5.27
C ALA A 50 8.91 1.01 -5.89
N SER A 51 9.92 1.23 -6.72
CA SER A 51 10.07 2.46 -7.52
C SER A 51 10.22 2.08 -8.99
N SER A 52 9.31 2.57 -9.84
CA SER A 52 9.34 2.31 -11.28
C SER A 52 8.56 3.38 -12.04
N GLN A 53 8.90 3.64 -13.31
CA GLN A 53 8.09 4.44 -14.24
C GLN A 53 7.51 5.76 -13.66
N LYS A 54 8.33 6.51 -12.90
CA LYS A 54 7.96 7.77 -12.23
C LYS A 54 6.99 7.67 -11.04
N LYS A 55 6.80 6.48 -10.47
CA LYS A 55 6.03 6.27 -9.26
C LYS A 55 6.79 5.50 -8.20
N ILE A 56 6.45 5.78 -6.96
CA ILE A 56 6.85 5.04 -5.77
C ILE A 56 5.61 4.37 -5.21
N VAL A 57 5.71 3.10 -4.86
CA VAL A 57 4.66 2.33 -4.19
C VAL A 57 5.21 1.85 -2.86
N ILE A 58 4.54 2.24 -1.78
CA ILE A 58 4.82 1.79 -0.42
C ILE A 58 3.63 0.94 0.01
N THR A 59 3.88 -0.31 0.39
CA THR A 59 2.82 -1.21 0.88
C THR A 59 3.21 -1.74 2.26
N GLY A 60 2.28 -1.66 3.22
CA GLY A 60 2.35 -2.42 4.45
C GLY A 60 1.35 -3.56 4.40
N GLU A 61 1.80 -4.78 4.70
CA GLU A 61 1.01 -6.00 4.60
C GLU A 61 0.93 -6.68 5.96
N PHE A 62 -0.24 -7.23 6.28
CA PHE A 62 -0.48 -8.07 7.44
C PHE A 62 -0.99 -9.42 6.95
N ASP A 63 -0.35 -10.51 7.42
CA ASP A 63 -0.61 -11.89 6.99
C ASP A 63 -0.25 -12.17 5.51
N ASP A 64 -0.32 -13.44 5.11
CA ASP A 64 0.02 -13.89 3.76
C ASP A 64 -1.15 -13.71 2.78
N PHE A 65 -0.85 -13.30 1.54
CA PHE A 65 -1.84 -13.23 0.47
C PHE A 65 -2.44 -14.62 0.21
N GLY A 66 -3.77 -14.72 0.25
CA GLY A 66 -4.53 -15.97 0.25
C GLY A 66 -5.18 -16.29 1.62
N SER A 67 -4.73 -15.64 2.70
CA SER A 67 -5.38 -15.71 4.01
C SER A 67 -6.63 -14.82 4.09
N THR A 68 -7.65 -15.27 4.83
CA THR A 68 -8.83 -14.44 5.15
C THR A 68 -8.51 -13.31 6.12
N ALA A 69 -7.36 -13.34 6.80
CA ALA A 69 -6.90 -12.25 7.65
C ALA A 69 -5.94 -11.30 6.93
N TYR A 70 -5.64 -11.55 5.64
CA TYR A 70 -4.80 -10.66 4.83
C TYR A 70 -5.40 -9.27 4.74
N ARG A 71 -4.56 -8.29 5.07
CA ARG A 71 -4.86 -6.87 4.97
C ARG A 71 -3.64 -6.14 4.42
N ALA A 72 -3.85 -5.11 3.61
CA ALA A 72 -2.76 -4.30 3.10
C ALA A 72 -3.14 -2.83 3.01
N VAL A 73 -2.21 -1.94 3.35
CA VAL A 73 -2.32 -0.49 3.11
C VAL A 73 -1.27 -0.11 2.07
N ALA A 74 -1.69 0.59 1.02
CA ALA A 74 -0.80 0.99 -0.07
C ALA A 74 -0.91 2.48 -0.39
N PHE A 75 0.24 3.09 -0.64
CA PHE A 75 0.37 4.48 -1.11
C PHE A 75 1.12 4.48 -2.44
N THR A 76 0.54 5.10 -3.46
CA THR A 76 1.23 5.38 -4.73
C THR A 76 1.54 6.87 -4.81
N LEU A 77 2.82 7.20 -4.94
CA LEU A 77 3.34 8.57 -4.93
C LEU A 77 4.10 8.86 -6.22
N ASP A 78 4.19 10.14 -6.60
CA ASP A 78 5.11 10.59 -7.66
C ASP A 78 6.57 10.37 -7.22
N ILE A 79 7.43 9.96 -8.14
CA ILE A 79 8.86 9.70 -7.85
C ILE A 79 9.62 10.95 -7.36
N ASN A 80 9.13 12.14 -7.69
CA ASN A 80 9.75 13.41 -7.32
C ASN A 80 9.09 14.05 -6.08
N ILE A 81 8.22 13.33 -5.38
CA ILE A 81 7.59 13.83 -4.16
C ILE A 81 8.67 14.19 -3.12
N GLN A 82 8.49 15.33 -2.45
CA GLN A 82 9.42 15.84 -1.44
C GLN A 82 8.76 15.82 -0.06
N SER A 83 9.48 16.25 0.97
CA SER A 83 8.89 16.47 2.28
C SER A 83 7.80 17.55 2.21
N GLY A 84 6.65 17.31 2.83
CA GLY A 84 5.52 18.23 2.79
C GLY A 84 4.24 17.65 3.37
N ILE A 85 3.20 18.48 3.40
CA ILE A 85 1.84 18.07 3.73
C ILE A 85 1.05 18.06 2.42
N TYR A 86 0.53 16.89 2.05
CA TYR A 86 -0.17 16.68 0.80
C TYR A 86 -1.62 16.32 1.07
N LEU A 87 -2.52 16.92 0.30
CA LEU A 87 -3.92 16.51 0.22
C LEU A 87 -4.09 15.57 -0.98
N PHE A 88 -4.76 14.46 -0.75
CA PHE A 88 -5.22 13.55 -1.79
C PHE A 88 -6.72 13.74 -1.98
N LYS A 89 -7.13 13.78 -3.24
CA LYS A 89 -8.52 13.67 -3.66
C LYS A 89 -8.56 12.80 -4.91
N LYS A 90 -9.46 11.83 -4.91
CA LYS A 90 -9.65 10.92 -6.04
C LYS A 90 -9.99 11.71 -7.30
N ASP A 91 -9.46 11.25 -8.42
CA ASP A 91 -9.59 11.84 -9.75
C ASP A 91 -8.97 13.25 -9.91
N GLU A 92 -8.35 13.82 -8.87
CA GLU A 92 -7.55 15.04 -8.96
C GLU A 92 -6.05 14.70 -9.16
N HIS A 93 -5.37 15.47 -10.01
CA HIS A 93 -3.93 15.30 -10.20
C HIS A 93 -3.16 15.84 -8.99
N GLY A 94 -2.26 15.02 -8.44
CA GLY A 94 -1.40 15.43 -7.35
C GLY A 94 -0.19 14.51 -7.13
N PRO A 95 0.68 14.86 -6.17
CA PRO A 95 1.86 14.06 -5.82
C PRO A 95 1.51 12.71 -5.19
N ILE A 96 0.32 12.60 -4.58
CA ILE A 96 -0.27 11.32 -4.17
C ILE A 96 -1.17 10.87 -5.31
N GLN A 97 -0.84 9.74 -5.92
CA GLN A 97 -1.58 9.18 -7.06
C GLN A 97 -2.71 8.25 -6.59
N SER A 98 -2.50 7.53 -5.49
CA SER A 98 -3.55 6.73 -4.84
C SER A 98 -3.23 6.41 -3.39
N MET A 99 -4.28 6.20 -2.60
CA MET A 99 -4.24 5.62 -1.27
C MET A 99 -5.30 4.51 -1.22
N SER A 100 -4.94 3.34 -0.69
CA SER A 100 -5.88 2.21 -0.65
C SER A 100 -5.65 1.27 0.51
N TYR A 101 -6.71 0.58 0.90
CA TYR A 101 -6.70 -0.50 1.88
C TYR A 101 -7.41 -1.73 1.33
N ILE A 102 -6.74 -2.88 1.41
CA ILE A 102 -7.29 -4.18 1.02
C ILE A 102 -7.63 -4.97 2.28
N GLU A 103 -8.78 -5.62 2.27
CA GLU A 103 -9.18 -6.61 3.25
C GLU A 103 -9.96 -7.74 2.60
N CYS A 104 -9.97 -8.91 3.24
CA CYS A 104 -10.86 -10.01 2.87
C CYS A 104 -12.23 -9.79 3.53
N VAL A 105 -13.29 -9.87 2.74
CA VAL A 105 -14.68 -9.68 3.18
C VAL A 105 -15.56 -10.80 2.65
N GLU A 106 -16.65 -11.07 3.35
CA GLU A 106 -17.65 -12.04 2.90
C GLU A 106 -18.73 -11.32 2.10
N VAL A 107 -18.89 -11.67 0.83
CA VAL A 107 -19.94 -11.18 -0.06
C VAL A 107 -20.71 -12.39 -0.59
N ASP A 108 -22.02 -12.42 -0.37
CA ASP A 108 -22.91 -13.52 -0.78
C ASP A 108 -22.40 -14.92 -0.35
N GLY A 109 -21.86 -15.02 0.86
CA GLY A 109 -21.31 -16.26 1.42
C GLY A 109 -19.95 -16.69 0.83
N ARG A 110 -19.26 -15.80 0.11
CA ARG A 110 -17.93 -16.05 -0.46
C ARG A 110 -16.91 -15.04 0.05
N GLN A 111 -15.74 -15.53 0.40
CA GLN A 111 -14.60 -14.70 0.78
C GLN A 111 -13.97 -14.08 -0.47
N VAL A 112 -13.90 -12.75 -0.52
CA VAL A 112 -13.32 -11.99 -1.62
C VAL A 112 -12.43 -10.89 -1.08
N TYR A 113 -11.32 -10.62 -1.76
CA TYR A 113 -10.52 -9.44 -1.47
C TYR A 113 -11.20 -8.20 -2.03
N HIS A 114 -11.47 -7.24 -1.16
CA HIS A 114 -12.03 -5.96 -1.54
C HIS A 114 -10.98 -4.86 -1.43
N LEU A 115 -10.88 -4.05 -2.49
CA LEU A 115 -10.00 -2.90 -2.57
C LEU A 115 -10.79 -1.65 -2.20
N ASN A 116 -10.59 -1.15 -0.98
CA ASN A 116 -11.13 0.13 -0.54
C ASN A 116 -10.18 1.24 -1.02
N GLN A 117 -10.65 2.10 -1.91
CA GLN A 117 -9.90 3.26 -2.38
C GLN A 117 -10.29 4.49 -1.60
N ALA A 118 -9.32 5.30 -1.22
CA ALA A 118 -9.58 6.62 -0.67
C ALA A 118 -10.31 7.49 -1.70
N ASP A 119 -11.32 8.23 -1.26
CA ASP A 119 -11.88 9.36 -2.00
C ASP A 119 -11.15 10.66 -1.61
N VAL A 120 -10.75 10.79 -0.34
CA VAL A 120 -9.91 11.88 0.17
C VAL A 120 -8.89 11.36 1.18
N GLY A 121 -7.82 12.11 1.39
CA GLY A 121 -6.82 11.76 2.40
C GLY A 121 -5.74 12.81 2.56
N THR A 122 -4.89 12.66 3.56
CA THR A 122 -3.74 13.54 3.80
C THR A 122 -2.48 12.73 4.05
N LEU A 123 -1.32 13.28 3.69
CA LEU A 123 -0.02 12.66 3.93
C LEU A 123 0.98 13.70 4.42
N HIS A 124 1.44 13.56 5.67
CA HIS A 124 2.46 14.41 6.28
C HIS A 124 3.83 13.75 6.09
N LEU A 125 4.38 13.91 4.88
CA LEU A 125 5.55 13.18 4.41
C LEU A 125 6.88 13.86 4.77
N SER A 126 7.84 13.05 5.18
CA SER A 126 9.25 13.40 5.31
C SER A 126 10.09 12.45 4.46
N VAL A 127 10.89 13.02 3.56
CA VAL A 127 11.81 12.31 2.67
C VAL A 127 13.24 12.72 3.02
N VAL A 128 14.06 11.75 3.45
CA VAL A 128 15.48 11.96 3.79
C VAL A 128 16.28 10.84 3.15
N GLU A 129 17.21 11.16 2.23
CA GLU A 129 18.12 10.18 1.63
C GLU A 129 17.43 8.94 1.04
N SER A 130 16.27 9.14 0.41
CA SER A 130 15.40 8.08 -0.14
C SER A 130 14.66 7.22 0.90
N CYS A 131 14.72 7.57 2.19
CA CYS A 131 13.82 7.03 3.21
C CYS A 131 12.55 7.88 3.28
N TYR A 132 11.40 7.23 3.41
CA TYR A 132 10.09 7.87 3.46
C TYR A 132 9.46 7.62 4.82
N SER A 133 8.97 8.66 5.47
CA SER A 133 8.16 8.50 6.68
C SER A 133 6.98 9.46 6.65
N ALA A 134 5.83 9.00 7.11
CA ALA A 134 4.69 9.84 7.36
C ALA A 134 4.39 9.83 8.86
N ARG A 135 4.42 11.02 9.49
CA ARG A 135 4.02 11.15 10.91
C ARG A 135 2.51 11.04 11.10
N LEU A 136 1.77 11.33 10.03
CA LEU A 136 0.34 11.21 9.95
C LEU A 136 -0.02 10.97 8.49
N PHE A 137 -0.82 9.95 8.23
CA PHE A 137 -1.65 9.87 7.05
C PHE A 137 -3.11 9.71 7.45
N THR A 138 -4.00 10.17 6.60
CA THR A 138 -5.44 9.90 6.69
C THR A 138 -5.96 9.41 5.37
N MET A 139 -6.98 8.56 5.41
CA MET A 139 -7.69 8.06 4.25
C MET A 139 -9.16 7.93 4.63
N GLU A 140 -10.02 8.51 3.80
CA GLU A 140 -11.46 8.40 3.90
C GLU A 140 -11.99 7.90 2.55
N GLY A 141 -12.91 6.97 2.58
CA GLY A 141 -13.56 6.42 1.39
C GLY A 141 -14.74 5.55 1.76
N LEU A 142 -15.23 4.77 0.81
CA LEU A 142 -16.31 3.82 1.05
C LEU A 142 -15.79 2.40 1.12
N ASP A 143 -16.42 1.58 1.96
CA ASP A 143 -16.17 0.16 1.99
C ASP A 143 -17.06 -0.65 1.03
N HIS A 144 -16.89 -1.97 1.04
CA HIS A 144 -17.68 -2.91 0.21
C HIS A 144 -19.21 -2.82 0.41
N ASN A 145 -19.68 -2.29 1.54
CA ASN A 145 -21.10 -2.10 1.84
C ASN A 145 -21.56 -0.66 1.55
N GLY A 146 -20.67 0.21 1.07
CA GLY A 146 -20.94 1.63 0.87
C GLY A 146 -20.94 2.46 2.15
N ASN A 147 -20.42 1.92 3.27
CA ASN A 147 -20.28 2.68 4.51
C ASN A 147 -19.00 3.50 4.50
N SER A 148 -18.97 4.58 5.28
CA SER A 148 -17.75 5.37 5.47
C SER A 148 -16.66 4.50 6.09
N MET A 149 -15.48 4.52 5.48
CA MET A 149 -14.26 3.95 6.01
C MET A 149 -13.29 5.09 6.24
N GLU A 150 -12.86 5.23 7.50
CA GLU A 150 -11.87 6.21 7.92
C GLU A 150 -10.68 5.48 8.52
N MET A 151 -9.48 5.87 8.08
CA MET A 151 -8.21 5.34 8.54
C MET A 151 -7.24 6.48 8.83
N CYS A 152 -6.52 6.39 9.93
CA CYS A 152 -5.40 7.27 10.24
C CYS A 152 -4.22 6.47 10.78
N GLY A 153 -3.01 6.94 10.55
CA GLY A 153 -1.83 6.19 10.97
C GLY A 153 -0.52 6.87 10.66
N ASP A 154 0.56 6.12 10.84
CA ASP A 154 1.92 6.54 10.57
C ASP A 154 2.70 5.43 9.89
N PHE A 155 3.77 5.80 9.17
CA PHE A 155 4.72 4.83 8.64
C PHE A 155 6.14 5.36 8.57
N SER A 156 7.09 4.45 8.52
CA SER A 156 8.47 4.69 8.09
C SER A 156 8.92 3.55 7.20
N ILE A 157 9.69 3.86 6.16
CA ILE A 157 10.26 2.87 5.27
C ILE A 157 11.63 3.33 4.75
N SER A 158 12.61 2.46 4.90
CA SER A 158 13.97 2.60 4.43
C SER A 158 14.22 1.54 3.35
N PRO A 159 14.29 1.95 2.06
CA PRO A 159 14.61 1.04 0.99
C PRO A 159 16.02 0.44 1.18
N PRO A 160 16.26 -0.78 0.68
CA PRO A 160 17.53 -1.49 0.89
C PRO A 160 18.75 -0.82 0.25
N HIS A 161 18.54 0.13 -0.67
CA HIS A 161 19.59 0.91 -1.32
C HIS A 161 19.83 2.27 -0.65
N ALA A 162 19.06 2.63 0.38
CA ALA A 162 19.34 3.81 1.19
C ALA A 162 20.55 3.50 2.08
N SER A 163 21.68 4.10 1.74
CA SER A 163 22.92 3.99 2.52
C SER A 163 22.73 4.76 3.83
N PHE A 164 22.94 4.11 4.97
CA PHE A 164 23.10 4.77 6.27
C PHE A 164 24.52 5.29 6.45
#